data_AF-A0A195D3E9-F1
#
_entry.id   AF-A0A195D3E9-F1
#
_cell.length_a   1.000
_cell.length_b   1.000
_cell.length_c   1.000
_cell.angle_alpha   90.00
_cell.angle_beta   90.00
_cell.angle_gamma   90.00
#
_symmetry.space_group_name_H-M   'P 1'
#
loop_
_entity.id
_entity.type
_entity.pdbx_description
1 polymer ?
#
loop_
_entity_poly.entity_id
_entity_poly.type
_entity_poly.pdbx_seq_one_letter_code
_entity_poly.pdbx_strand_id
1 'polypeptide(L)'
;MAEAVALINTLPHWCVVGTKYAPLLTLQRKELLGTGAIENLKKDLIACPNPTAIFVSTNLLKFVQISELEKIFGLPVYDRYSIVIHIFREHAKTAEAKLQVALAEIPYIRKKIFESCVTRCGVINVTEETKLLLDTKEKKLKNQLKKLQQHRRLIRSKRKKYGFPTVAIVGYTNAGKTCLIKALTDDNALQPRNKLFATLDTTAHQGILPNRLKILYMDTIGFIQDVPQTLIEPFLVTLEDAMIAVRWSYNTSSSCCYLFFLSQKFPKLRILFPRM
;
A
#
# COMPACT_ATOMS: atom_id res chain seq x y z
N MET A 1 -4.50 -14.02 10.33
CA MET A 1 -5.93 -13.69 10.56
C MET A 1 -6.12 -12.27 11.06
N ALA A 2 -5.52 -11.85 12.18
CA ALA A 2 -5.70 -10.49 12.71
C ALA A 2 -5.44 -9.37 11.69
N GLU A 3 -4.37 -9.49 10.91
CA GLU A 3 -4.03 -8.53 9.84
C GLU A 3 -5.06 -8.51 8.70
N ALA A 4 -5.59 -9.66 8.30
CA ALA A 4 -6.63 -9.79 7.27
C ALA A 4 -7.94 -9.09 7.70
N VAL A 5 -8.33 -9.27 8.96
CA VAL A 5 -9.47 -8.58 9.56
C VAL A 5 -9.23 -7.07 9.62
N ALA A 6 -8.03 -6.64 10.00
CA ALA A 6 -7.66 -5.24 10.06
C ALA A 6 -7.69 -4.55 8.68
N LEU A 7 -7.35 -5.26 7.60
CA LEU A 7 -7.49 -4.75 6.22
C LEU A 7 -8.94 -4.44 5.89
N ILE A 8 -9.87 -5.38 6.13
CA ILE A 8 -11.29 -5.17 5.85
C ILE A 8 -11.85 -4.03 6.70
N ASN A 9 -11.59 -4.03 8.00
CA ASN A 9 -12.09 -3.00 8.93
C ASN A 9 -11.51 -1.59 8.66
N THR A 10 -10.47 -1.49 7.83
CA THR A 10 -9.94 -0.19 7.41
C THR A 10 -10.88 0.49 6.41
N LEU A 11 -11.56 -0.28 5.56
CA LEU A 11 -12.50 0.22 4.56
C LEU A 11 -13.79 0.75 5.23
N PRO A 12 -14.30 1.91 4.79
CA PRO A 12 -15.56 2.43 5.30
C PRO A 12 -16.71 1.54 4.82
N HIS A 13 -17.67 1.25 5.70
CA HIS A 13 -18.86 0.43 5.42
C HIS A 13 -18.59 -1.07 5.18
N TRP A 14 -17.36 -1.55 5.39
CA TRP A 14 -17.05 -2.97 5.34
C TRP A 14 -16.90 -3.50 6.77
N CYS A 15 -17.44 -4.69 7.02
CA CYS A 15 -17.31 -5.36 8.30
C CYS A 15 -17.08 -6.86 8.09
N VAL A 16 -16.33 -7.47 9.01
CA VAL A 16 -16.09 -8.90 8.99
C VAL A 16 -17.19 -9.59 9.80
N VAL A 17 -18.03 -10.35 9.10
CA VAL A 17 -19.13 -11.11 9.72
C VAL A 17 -18.67 -12.47 10.23
N GLY A 18 -17.69 -13.08 9.57
CA GLY A 18 -17.15 -14.38 9.94
C GLY A 18 -15.74 -14.57 9.41
N THR A 19 -14.98 -15.44 10.07
CA THR A 19 -13.63 -15.81 9.63
C THR A 19 -13.46 -17.30 9.69
N LYS A 20 -12.92 -17.89 8.63
CA LYS A 20 -12.57 -19.32 8.58
C LYS A 20 -11.18 -19.49 8.03
N TYR A 21 -10.42 -20.42 8.62
CA TYR A 21 -9.18 -20.90 8.04
C TYR A 21 -9.49 -22.09 7.13
N ALA A 22 -9.00 -22.04 5.90
CA ALA A 22 -9.08 -23.14 4.96
C ALA A 22 -7.68 -23.40 4.38
N PRO A 23 -7.19 -24.65 4.42
CA PRO A 23 -5.92 -25.00 3.80
C PRO A 23 -6.04 -24.90 2.28
N LEU A 24 -5.07 -24.24 1.64
CA LEU A 24 -4.99 -24.15 0.19
C LEU A 24 -4.23 -25.37 -0.34
N LEU A 25 -4.73 -25.99 -1.42
CA LEU A 25 -4.05 -27.11 -2.06
C LEU A 25 -2.76 -26.64 -2.75
N THR A 26 -2.88 -25.75 -3.73
CA THR A 26 -1.75 -25.11 -4.41
C THR A 26 -2.25 -23.87 -5.15
N LEU A 27 -1.52 -22.75 -5.08
CA LEU A 27 -1.87 -21.52 -5.82
C LEU A 27 -1.78 -21.65 -7.35
N GLN A 28 -1.17 -22.72 -7.85
CA GLN A 28 -1.00 -22.96 -9.28
C GLN A 28 -2.22 -23.62 -9.92
N ARG A 29 -2.96 -24.44 -9.16
CA ARG A 29 -4.13 -25.16 -9.64
C ARG A 29 -5.31 -24.21 -9.86
N LYS A 30 -6.23 -24.64 -10.72
CA LYS A 30 -7.50 -23.96 -10.94
C LYS A 30 -8.32 -23.98 -9.64
N GLU A 31 -8.48 -25.17 -9.07
CA GLU A 31 -9.13 -25.37 -7.78
C GLU A 31 -8.17 -25.02 -6.62
N LEU A 32 -8.52 -23.98 -5.86
CA LEU A 32 -7.75 -23.55 -4.70
C LEU A 32 -8.03 -24.38 -3.44
N LEU A 33 -9.21 -24.97 -3.36
CA LEU A 33 -9.76 -25.64 -2.19
C LEU A 33 -10.23 -27.03 -2.58
N GLY A 34 -10.05 -28.01 -1.70
CA GLY A 34 -10.63 -29.35 -1.87
C GLY A 34 -12.16 -29.32 -1.72
N THR A 35 -12.82 -30.31 -2.32
CA THR A 35 -14.30 -30.44 -2.30
C THR A 35 -14.87 -30.40 -0.87
N GLY A 36 -14.29 -31.14 0.07
CA GLY A 36 -14.73 -31.12 1.47
C GLY A 36 -14.53 -29.76 2.16
N ALA A 37 -13.49 -29.01 1.81
CA ALA A 37 -13.28 -27.66 2.35
C ALA A 37 -14.33 -26.68 1.80
N ILE A 38 -14.68 -26.81 0.52
CA ILE A 38 -15.72 -25.99 -0.12
C ILE A 38 -17.08 -26.23 0.53
N GLU A 39 -17.46 -27.49 0.77
CA GLU A 39 -18.72 -27.83 1.43
C GLU A 39 -18.81 -27.27 2.85
N ASN A 40 -17.73 -27.38 3.62
CA ASN A 40 -17.67 -26.80 4.97
C ASN A 40 -17.80 -25.27 4.94
N LEU A 41 -17.13 -24.61 4.00
CA LEU A 41 -17.25 -23.16 3.82
C LEU A 41 -18.65 -22.73 3.40
N LYS A 42 -19.33 -23.50 2.55
CA LYS A 42 -20.74 -23.23 2.19
C LYS A 42 -21.65 -23.28 3.41
N LYS A 43 -21.48 -24.28 4.27
CA LYS A 43 -22.25 -24.39 5.52
C LYS A 43 -21.99 -23.19 6.44
N ASP A 44 -20.73 -22.81 6.60
CA ASP A 44 -20.34 -21.64 7.41
C ASP A 44 -20.91 -20.34 6.83
N LEU A 45 -20.93 -20.17 5.51
CA LEU A 45 -21.49 -19.00 4.84
C LEU A 45 -23.01 -18.86 5.06
N ILE A 46 -23.74 -19.98 5.03
CA ILE A 46 -25.19 -20.01 5.31
C ILE A 46 -25.47 -19.63 6.77
N ALA A 47 -24.57 -19.98 7.70
CA ALA A 47 -24.70 -19.64 9.11
C ALA A 47 -24.37 -18.17 9.42
N CYS A 48 -23.70 -17.45 8.52
CA CYS A 48 -23.32 -16.05 8.71
C CYS A 48 -24.48 -15.10 8.35
N PRO A 49 -24.70 -14.00 9.11
CA PRO A 49 -25.72 -13.03 8.76
C PRO A 49 -25.33 -12.24 7.50
N ASN A 50 -26.08 -12.44 6.41
CA ASN A 50 -26.06 -11.69 5.16
C ASN A 50 -24.65 -11.35 4.60
N PRO A 51 -23.84 -12.35 4.21
CA PRO A 51 -22.56 -12.09 3.55
C PRO A 51 -22.77 -11.47 2.16
N THR A 52 -22.12 -10.34 1.88
CA THR A 52 -22.18 -9.65 0.58
C THR A 52 -20.99 -9.94 -0.33
N ALA A 53 -19.86 -10.36 0.24
CA ALA A 53 -18.62 -10.63 -0.47
C ALA A 53 -17.73 -11.60 0.32
N ILE A 54 -16.79 -12.24 -0.38
CA ILE A 54 -15.80 -13.11 0.23
C ILE A 54 -14.41 -12.52 0.02
N PHE A 55 -13.64 -12.42 1.10
CA PHE A 55 -12.25 -12.01 1.05
C PHE A 55 -11.32 -13.21 1.22
N VAL A 56 -10.38 -13.38 0.28
CA VAL A 56 -9.31 -14.36 0.36
C VAL A 56 -8.00 -13.64 0.64
N SER A 57 -7.41 -13.89 1.81
CA SER A 57 -6.19 -13.20 2.30
C SER A 57 -4.91 -13.48 1.50
N THR A 58 -4.99 -14.18 0.37
CA THR A 58 -3.87 -14.48 -0.52
C THR A 58 -3.53 -13.28 -1.41
N ASN A 59 -2.24 -13.05 -1.68
CA ASN A 59 -1.74 -11.89 -2.43
C ASN A 59 -2.48 -11.60 -3.74
N LEU A 60 -2.43 -12.52 -4.69
CA LEU A 60 -2.98 -12.33 -6.02
C LEU A 60 -3.55 -13.63 -6.53
N LEU A 61 -4.86 -13.68 -6.70
CA LEU A 61 -5.53 -14.83 -7.28
C LEU A 61 -5.55 -14.72 -8.80
N LYS A 62 -5.56 -15.84 -9.51
CA LYS A 62 -5.80 -15.87 -10.96
C LYS A 62 -7.28 -15.56 -11.24
N PHE A 63 -7.58 -14.99 -12.38
CA PHE A 63 -8.94 -14.71 -12.84
C PHE A 63 -9.81 -15.99 -12.81
N VAL A 64 -9.26 -17.12 -13.26
CA VAL A 64 -9.97 -18.41 -13.28
C VAL A 64 -10.37 -18.85 -11.87
N GLN A 65 -9.47 -18.66 -10.90
CA GLN A 65 -9.72 -19.01 -9.50
C GLN A 65 -10.82 -18.15 -8.90
N ILE A 66 -10.78 -16.84 -9.15
CA ILE A 66 -11.84 -15.92 -8.71
C ILE A 66 -13.18 -16.33 -9.33
N SER A 67 -13.22 -16.52 -10.65
CA SER A 67 -14.46 -16.88 -11.35
C SER A 67 -15.04 -18.22 -10.87
N GLU A 68 -14.19 -19.18 -10.52
CA GLU A 68 -14.62 -20.46 -9.95
C GLU A 68 -15.20 -20.30 -8.54
N LEU A 69 -14.52 -19.56 -7.66
CA LEU A 69 -15.02 -19.29 -6.31
C LEU A 69 -16.33 -18.47 -6.35
N GLU A 70 -16.43 -17.49 -7.24
CA GLU A 70 -17.66 -16.70 -7.45
C GLU A 70 -18.82 -17.59 -7.91
N LYS A 71 -18.58 -18.55 -8.81
CA LYS A 71 -19.60 -19.52 -9.24
C LYS A 71 -20.02 -20.45 -8.11
N ILE A 72 -19.06 -20.88 -7.27
CA ILE A 72 -19.31 -21.81 -6.17
C ILE A 72 -20.12 -21.16 -5.06
N PHE A 73 -19.79 -19.92 -4.71
CA PHE A 73 -20.38 -19.21 -3.56
C PHE A 73 -21.52 -18.25 -3.94
N GLY A 74 -21.63 -17.86 -5.20
CA GLY A 74 -22.64 -16.88 -5.65
C GLY A 74 -22.39 -15.46 -5.15
N LEU A 75 -21.19 -15.17 -4.65
CA LEU A 75 -20.79 -13.88 -4.09
C LEU A 75 -19.51 -13.39 -4.76
N PRO A 76 -19.30 -12.07 -4.87
CA PRO A 76 -18.05 -11.51 -5.39
C PRO A 76 -16.88 -11.89 -4.48
N VAL A 77 -15.74 -12.23 -5.10
CA VAL A 77 -14.53 -12.67 -4.38
C VAL A 77 -13.40 -11.67 -4.57
N TYR A 78 -12.88 -11.16 -3.45
CA TYR A 78 -11.78 -10.20 -3.41
C TYR A 78 -10.50 -10.89 -2.94
N ASP A 79 -9.39 -10.57 -3.60
CA ASP A 79 -8.04 -10.93 -3.19
C ASP A 79 -7.38 -9.83 -2.35
N ARG A 80 -6.21 -10.12 -1.76
CA ARG A 80 -5.48 -9.13 -0.97
C ARG A 80 -5.09 -7.90 -1.81
N TYR A 81 -4.70 -8.10 -3.07
CA TYR A 81 -4.35 -7.01 -3.99
C TYR A 81 -5.51 -6.01 -4.15
N SER A 82 -6.71 -6.48 -4.43
CA SER A 82 -7.89 -5.64 -4.62
C SER A 82 -8.29 -4.88 -3.35
N ILE A 83 -8.32 -5.54 -2.19
CA ILE A 83 -8.62 -4.87 -0.92
C ILE A 83 -7.61 -3.76 -0.62
N VAL A 84 -6.32 -4.01 -0.84
CA VAL A 84 -5.29 -2.99 -0.61
C VAL A 84 -5.45 -1.80 -1.56
N ILE A 85 -5.77 -2.02 -2.84
CA ILE A 85 -6.12 -0.93 -3.76
C ILE A 85 -7.30 -0.13 -3.22
N HIS A 86 -8.37 -0.79 -2.78
CA HIS A 86 -9.54 -0.08 -2.28
C HIS A 86 -9.20 0.80 -1.07
N ILE A 87 -8.38 0.30 -0.15
CA ILE A 87 -7.90 1.08 1.00
C ILE A 87 -7.07 2.28 0.51
N PHE A 88 -6.20 2.07 -0.48
CA PHE A 88 -5.40 3.14 -1.04
C PHE A 88 -6.24 4.20 -1.75
N ARG A 89 -7.27 3.82 -2.51
CA ARG A 89 -8.19 4.77 -3.15
C ARG A 89 -8.90 5.63 -2.11
N GLU A 90 -9.34 5.02 -1.02
CA GLU A 90 -10.04 5.72 0.06
C GLU A 90 -9.11 6.70 0.79
N HIS A 91 -7.85 6.32 1.01
CA HIS A 91 -6.88 7.16 1.71
C HIS A 91 -6.13 8.15 0.78
N ALA A 92 -6.23 8.01 -0.53
CA ALA A 92 -5.60 8.89 -1.52
C ALA A 92 -6.29 10.25 -1.61
N LYS A 93 -5.85 11.19 -0.77
CA LYS A 93 -6.39 12.56 -0.75
C LYS A 93 -5.74 13.47 -1.78
N THR A 94 -4.42 13.41 -1.93
CA THR A 94 -3.69 14.29 -2.86
C THR A 94 -3.80 13.81 -4.31
N ALA A 95 -3.53 14.71 -5.25
CA ALA A 95 -3.46 14.35 -6.67
C ALA A 95 -2.33 13.35 -6.96
N GLU A 96 -1.20 13.46 -6.25
CA GLU A 96 -0.06 12.55 -6.39
C GLU A 96 -0.43 11.13 -5.95
N ALA A 97 -1.00 10.99 -4.74
CA ALA A 97 -1.55 9.73 -4.25
C ALA A 97 -2.54 9.11 -5.25
N LYS A 98 -3.52 9.88 -5.73
CA LYS A 98 -4.53 9.37 -6.67
C LYS A 98 -3.90 8.85 -7.96
N LEU A 99 -2.87 9.53 -8.48
CA LEU A 99 -2.14 9.07 -9.66
C LEU A 99 -1.32 7.80 -9.39
N GLN A 100 -0.68 7.69 -8.22
CA GLN A 100 0.07 6.50 -7.83
C GLN A 100 -0.84 5.27 -7.67
N VAL A 101 -2.00 5.45 -7.03
CA VAL A 101 -2.99 4.38 -6.90
C VAL A 101 -3.53 3.95 -8.27
N ALA A 102 -3.90 4.92 -9.13
CA ALA A 102 -4.35 4.61 -10.49
C ALA A 102 -3.26 3.91 -11.32
N LEU A 103 -1.98 4.24 -11.11
CA LEU A 103 -0.86 3.57 -11.77
C LEU A 103 -0.67 2.14 -11.25
N ALA A 104 -0.80 1.92 -9.94
CA ALA A 104 -0.75 0.59 -9.31
C ALA A 104 -1.91 -0.32 -9.78
N GLU A 105 -3.07 0.24 -10.14
CA GLU A 105 -4.20 -0.53 -10.66
C GLU A 105 -3.95 -1.15 -12.05
N ILE A 106 -3.15 -0.50 -12.90
CA ILE A 106 -2.99 -0.92 -14.30
C ILE A 106 -2.40 -2.34 -14.43
N PRO A 107 -1.29 -2.70 -13.75
CA PRO A 107 -0.75 -4.05 -13.83
C PRO A 107 -1.75 -5.13 -13.44
N TYR A 108 -2.59 -4.86 -12.44
CA TYR A 108 -3.63 -5.79 -11.98
C TYR A 108 -4.73 -5.97 -13.03
N ILE A 109 -5.27 -4.88 -13.57
CA ILE A 109 -6.29 -4.91 -14.62
C ILE A 109 -5.76 -5.63 -15.86
N ARG A 110 -4.54 -5.30 -16.28
CA ARG A 110 -3.87 -5.93 -17.43
C ARG A 110 -3.80 -7.45 -17.27
N LYS A 111 -3.39 -7.92 -16.08
CA LYS A 111 -3.30 -9.36 -15.79
C LYS A 111 -4.67 -10.05 -15.85
N LYS A 112 -5.70 -9.46 -15.25
CA LYS A 112 -7.06 -10.04 -15.26
C LYS A 112 -7.68 -10.08 -16.64
N ILE A 113 -7.51 -9.03 -17.45
CA ILE A 113 -7.99 -9.01 -18.85
C ILE A 113 -7.29 -10.10 -19.66
N PHE A 114 -5.97 -10.18 -19.55
CA PHE A 114 -5.19 -11.20 -20.25
C PHE A 114 -5.66 -12.62 -19.90
N GLU A 115 -5.80 -12.92 -18.61
CA GLU A 115 -6.27 -14.23 -18.15
C GLU A 115 -7.72 -14.53 -18.60
N SER A 116 -8.61 -13.53 -18.56
CA SER A 116 -10.00 -13.66 -19.03
C SER A 116 -10.07 -14.01 -20.53
N CYS A 117 -9.33 -13.30 -21.38
CA CYS A 117 -9.30 -13.55 -22.83
C CYS A 117 -8.77 -14.95 -23.15
N VAL A 118 -7.68 -15.38 -22.50
CA VAL A 118 -7.10 -16.72 -22.68
C VAL A 118 -8.12 -17.80 -22.32
N THR A 119 -8.87 -17.66 -21.21
CA THR A 119 -9.90 -18.65 -20.84
C THR A 119 -11.12 -18.70 -21.75
N ARG A 120 -11.55 -17.57 -22.33
CA ARG A 120 -12.80 -17.51 -23.11
C ARG A 120 -12.60 -17.92 -24.57
N CYS A 121 -11.47 -17.57 -25.16
CA CYS A 121 -11.30 -17.69 -26.61
C CYS A 121 -10.29 -18.77 -27.03
N GLY A 122 -9.55 -19.39 -26.11
CA GLY A 122 -8.51 -20.40 -26.43
C GLY A 122 -7.33 -19.87 -27.28
N VAL A 123 -7.42 -18.63 -27.74
CA VAL A 123 -6.47 -17.89 -28.58
C VAL A 123 -6.19 -16.55 -27.90
N ILE A 124 -4.94 -16.07 -27.98
CA ILE A 124 -4.47 -14.81 -27.38
C ILE A 124 -5.00 -13.60 -28.18
N ASN A 125 -6.32 -13.46 -28.30
CA ASN A 125 -6.95 -12.29 -28.88
C ASN A 125 -7.38 -11.36 -27.74
N VAL A 126 -6.43 -10.92 -26.91
CA VAL A 126 -6.64 -9.66 -26.21
C VAL A 126 -6.64 -8.60 -27.31
N THR A 127 -7.80 -8.01 -27.60
CA THR A 127 -7.97 -7.01 -28.66
C THR A 127 -6.85 -5.99 -28.54
N GLU A 128 -6.03 -5.84 -29.58
CA GLU A 128 -4.85 -4.95 -29.55
C GLU A 128 -5.22 -3.54 -29.07
N GLU A 129 -6.44 -3.11 -29.39
CA GLU A 129 -7.09 -1.90 -28.90
C GLU A 129 -7.09 -1.79 -27.37
N THR A 130 -7.49 -2.84 -26.65
CA THR A 130 -7.54 -2.83 -25.17
C THR A 130 -6.16 -2.72 -24.54
N LYS A 131 -5.15 -3.38 -25.12
CA LYS A 131 -3.74 -3.24 -24.71
C LYS A 131 -3.27 -1.81 -24.95
N LEU A 132 -3.49 -1.29 -26.16
CA LEU A 132 -3.09 0.05 -26.56
C LEU A 132 -3.74 1.13 -25.68
N LEU A 133 -5.02 0.96 -25.32
CA LEU A 133 -5.74 1.86 -24.42
C LEU A 133 -5.11 1.87 -23.02
N LEU A 134 -4.81 0.70 -22.44
CA LEU A 134 -4.15 0.61 -21.14
C LEU A 134 -2.75 1.23 -21.17
N ASP A 135 -1.97 0.96 -22.22
CA ASP A 135 -0.61 1.50 -22.37
C ASP A 135 -0.63 3.02 -22.56
N THR A 136 -1.59 3.54 -23.32
CA THR A 136 -1.80 4.98 -23.48
C THR A 136 -2.18 5.63 -22.16
N LYS A 137 -3.06 4.99 -21.37
CA LYS A 137 -3.44 5.45 -20.04
C LYS A 137 -2.26 5.43 -19.08
N GLU A 138 -1.47 4.36 -19.08
CA GLU A 138 -0.27 4.23 -18.26
C GLU A 138 0.74 5.33 -18.57
N LYS A 139 1.02 5.58 -19.85
CA LYS A 139 1.91 6.68 -20.30
C LYS A 139 1.42 8.04 -19.83
N LYS A 140 0.11 8.32 -19.94
CA LYS A 140 -0.49 9.58 -19.46
C LYS A 140 -0.31 9.75 -17.96
N LEU A 141 -0.61 8.72 -17.16
CA LEU A 141 -0.46 8.75 -15.70
C LEU A 141 1.00 8.94 -15.29
N LYS A 142 1.94 8.22 -15.93
CA LYS A 142 3.39 8.37 -15.70
C LYS A 142 3.87 9.79 -16.02
N ASN A 143 3.38 10.39 -17.10
CA ASN A 143 3.74 11.77 -17.48
C ASN A 143 3.19 12.79 -16.48
N GLN A 144 1.96 12.62 -16.00
CA GLN A 144 1.39 13.48 -14.95
C GLN A 144 2.16 13.36 -13.64
N LEU A 145 2.50 12.13 -13.23
CA LEU A 145 3.28 11.88 -12.02
C LEU A 145 4.67 12.52 -12.13
N LYS A 146 5.33 12.42 -13.29
CA LYS A 146 6.65 13.03 -13.53
C LYS A 146 6.63 14.56 -13.36
N LYS A 147 5.56 15.24 -13.78
CA LYS A 147 5.39 16.69 -13.58
C LYS A 147 5.30 17.06 -12.09
N LEU A 148 4.53 16.30 -11.31
CA LEU A 148 4.43 16.52 -9.86
C LEU A 148 5.75 16.24 -9.15
N GLN A 149 6.47 15.18 -9.54
CA GLN A 149 7.80 14.87 -9.01
C GLN A 149 8.81 15.98 -9.29
N GLN A 150 8.79 16.61 -10.46
CA GLN A 150 9.64 17.76 -10.76
C GLN A 150 9.39 18.94 -9.82
N HIS A 151 8.11 19.26 -9.55
CA HIS A 151 7.75 20.30 -8.59
C HIS A 151 8.25 19.97 -7.17
N ARG A 152 8.10 18.72 -6.74
CA ARG A 152 8.58 18.23 -5.44
C ARG A 152 10.11 18.34 -5.32
N ARG A 153 10.86 18.01 -6.38
CA ARG A 153 12.33 18.17 -6.44
C ARG A 153 12.76 19.62 -6.26
N LEU A 154 12.02 20.58 -6.82
CA LEU A 154 12.31 22.02 -6.66
C LEU A 154 12.08 22.51 -5.22
N ILE A 155 11.00 22.08 -4.56
CA ILE A 155 10.76 22.41 -3.14
C ILE A 155 11.89 21.84 -2.29
N ARG A 156 12.31 20.62 -2.61
CA ARG A 156 13.37 19.93 -1.88
C ARG A 156 14.74 20.59 -2.06
N SER A 157 15.10 21.00 -3.27
CA SER A 157 16.38 21.69 -3.51
C SER A 157 16.46 23.00 -2.73
N LYS A 158 15.34 23.73 -2.62
CA LYS A 158 15.23 24.91 -1.74
C LYS A 158 15.48 24.52 -0.27
N ARG A 159 14.83 23.48 0.25
CA ARG A 159 15.04 23.03 1.65
C ARG A 159 16.51 22.66 1.93
N LYS A 160 17.16 21.98 0.99
CA LYS A 160 18.60 21.65 1.09
C LYS A 160 19.46 22.91 1.13
N LYS A 161 19.14 23.92 0.31
CA LYS A 161 19.85 25.21 0.29
C LYS A 161 19.75 25.96 1.63
N TYR A 162 18.63 25.84 2.34
CA TYR A 162 18.43 26.47 3.66
C TYR A 162 18.92 25.62 4.85
N GLY A 163 19.46 24.42 4.62
CA GLY A 163 20.10 23.62 5.66
C GLY A 163 19.16 23.02 6.71
N PHE A 164 17.85 22.88 6.43
CA PHE A 164 16.92 22.27 7.39
C PHE A 164 17.19 20.77 7.54
N PRO A 165 17.56 20.27 8.73
CA PRO A 165 17.72 18.84 8.96
C PRO A 165 16.37 18.14 8.82
N THR A 166 16.39 16.97 8.17
CA THR A 166 15.17 16.19 7.89
C THR A 166 15.32 14.77 8.43
N VAL A 167 14.27 14.28 9.08
CA VAL A 167 14.21 12.94 9.69
C VAL A 167 13.04 12.19 9.12
N ALA A 168 13.29 11.06 8.47
CA ALA A 168 12.23 10.20 7.94
C ALA A 168 11.90 9.09 8.93
N ILE A 169 10.61 8.92 9.25
CA ILE A 169 10.12 7.86 10.12
C ILE A 169 9.46 6.79 9.25
N VAL A 170 10.06 5.60 9.24
CA VAL A 170 9.67 4.47 8.40
C VAL A 170 9.33 3.26 9.29
N GLY A 171 8.40 2.40 8.87
CA GLY A 171 8.01 1.24 9.67
C GLY A 171 6.67 0.65 9.30
N TYR A 172 6.27 -0.44 9.98
CA TYR A 172 5.00 -1.11 9.72
C TYR A 172 3.79 -0.21 10.01
N THR A 173 2.66 -0.49 9.35
CA THR A 173 1.37 0.11 9.69
C THR A 173 1.01 -0.16 11.15
N ASN A 174 0.28 0.78 11.77
CA ASN A 174 -0.07 0.74 13.21
C ASN A 174 1.12 0.56 14.17
N ALA A 175 2.36 0.87 13.76
CA ALA A 175 3.54 0.91 14.64
C ALA A 175 3.68 2.23 15.42
N GLY A 176 2.71 3.15 15.31
CA GLY A 176 2.73 4.43 16.02
C GLY A 176 3.55 5.54 15.36
N LYS A 177 3.92 5.44 14.07
CA LYS A 177 4.72 6.46 13.36
C LYS A 177 4.15 7.88 13.49
N THR A 178 2.90 8.09 13.10
CA THR A 178 2.23 9.38 13.19
C THR A 178 2.03 9.85 14.64
N CYS A 179 1.88 8.91 15.58
CA CYS A 179 1.80 9.23 17.01
C CYS A 179 3.14 9.73 17.54
N LEU A 180 4.25 9.12 17.12
CA LEU A 180 5.60 9.55 17.47
C LEU A 180 5.87 10.95 16.91
N ILE A 181 5.54 11.22 15.65
CA ILE A 181 5.70 12.56 15.08
C ILE A 181 4.89 13.58 15.87
N LYS A 182 3.62 13.29 16.16
CA LYS A 182 2.76 14.16 16.96
C LYS A 182 3.38 14.47 18.33
N ALA A 183 3.93 13.47 19.02
CA ALA A 183 4.60 13.66 20.30
C ALA A 183 5.92 14.44 20.20
N LEU A 184 6.59 14.41 19.05
CA LEU A 184 7.83 15.15 18.81
C LEU A 184 7.61 16.59 18.32
N THR A 185 6.45 16.89 17.73
CA THR A 185 6.15 18.20 17.14
C THR A 185 5.06 18.97 17.88
N ASP A 186 4.35 18.34 18.82
CA ASP A 186 3.13 18.86 19.46
C ASP A 186 2.11 19.41 18.43
N ASP A 187 2.07 18.78 17.26
CA ASP A 187 1.22 19.22 16.15
C ASP A 187 -0.23 18.77 16.38
N ASN A 188 -1.08 19.73 16.77
CA ASN A 188 -2.50 19.48 17.02
C ASN A 188 -3.30 19.14 15.75
N ALA A 189 -2.79 19.47 14.56
CA ALA A 189 -3.43 19.11 13.29
C ALA A 189 -3.24 17.61 12.97
N LEU A 190 -2.22 16.96 13.54
CA LEU A 190 -2.02 15.53 13.40
C LEU A 190 -3.10 14.74 14.16
N GLN A 191 -3.83 13.92 13.41
CA GLN A 191 -4.80 12.96 13.93
C GLN A 191 -4.31 11.54 13.66
N PRO A 192 -3.51 10.93 14.55
CA PRO A 192 -3.17 9.53 14.46
C PRO A 192 -4.43 8.68 14.43
N ARG A 193 -4.51 7.73 13.50
CA ARG A 193 -5.63 6.80 13.37
C ARG A 193 -5.11 5.38 13.49
N ASN A 194 -5.82 4.53 14.23
CA ASN A 194 -5.54 3.10 14.30
C ASN A 194 -6.13 2.37 13.08
N LYS A 195 -5.67 2.75 11.89
CA LYS A 195 -6.11 2.23 10.60
C LYS A 195 -4.90 1.92 9.73
N LEU A 196 -4.97 0.83 8.98
CA LEU A 196 -3.90 0.47 8.05
C LEU A 196 -3.81 1.54 6.96
N PHE A 197 -2.58 1.90 6.56
CA PHE A 197 -2.31 2.92 5.55
C PHE A 197 -2.96 4.29 5.81
N ALA A 198 -3.14 4.69 7.07
CA ALA A 198 -3.69 6.00 7.43
C ALA A 198 -2.94 7.18 6.78
N THR A 199 -1.64 7.01 6.54
CA THR A 199 -0.77 7.94 5.81
C THR A 199 -0.30 7.24 4.54
N LEU A 200 -0.78 7.71 3.39
CA LEU A 200 -0.37 7.22 2.06
C LEU A 200 0.60 8.20 1.38
N ASP A 201 0.34 9.50 1.55
CA ASP A 201 1.27 10.56 1.16
C ASP A 201 2.32 10.81 2.25
N THR A 202 3.55 11.09 1.85
CA THR A 202 4.57 11.52 2.81
C THR A 202 4.27 12.93 3.32
N THR A 203 3.94 13.09 4.60
CA THR A 203 3.69 14.40 5.21
C THR A 203 4.94 14.93 5.93
N ALA A 204 5.05 16.25 6.04
CA ALA A 204 6.21 16.91 6.61
C ALA A 204 5.78 17.82 7.75
N HIS A 205 6.32 17.59 8.94
CA HIS A 205 5.95 18.27 10.18
C HIS A 205 7.17 18.94 10.79
N GLN A 206 7.05 20.22 11.11
CA GLN A 206 8.14 20.96 11.73
C GLN A 206 8.19 20.65 13.23
N GLY A 207 9.37 20.34 13.74
CA GLY A 207 9.65 20.23 15.16
C GLY A 207 10.80 21.14 15.59
N ILE A 208 10.99 21.24 16.90
CA ILE A 208 12.08 22.00 17.52
C ILE A 208 12.80 21.07 18.49
N LEU A 209 14.11 20.91 18.31
CA LEU A 209 14.94 20.15 19.23
C LEU A 209 15.23 20.95 20.52
N PRO A 210 15.63 20.31 21.63
CA PRO A 210 15.98 21.00 22.88
C PRO A 210 17.06 22.09 22.72
N ASN A 211 17.96 21.93 21.73
CA ASN A 211 18.97 22.92 21.35
C ASN A 211 18.43 24.06 20.45
N ARG A 212 17.10 24.21 20.34
CA ARG A 212 16.37 25.19 19.52
C ARG A 212 16.57 25.07 18.00
N LEU A 213 17.18 23.97 17.54
CA LEU A 213 17.31 23.70 16.12
C LEU A 213 15.95 23.29 15.53
N LYS A 214 15.55 23.95 14.43
CA LYS A 214 14.36 23.54 13.67
C LYS A 214 14.67 22.29 12.86
N ILE A 215 13.82 21.29 12.97
CA ILE A 215 13.94 20.00 12.26
C ILE A 215 12.63 19.66 11.56
N LEU A 216 12.71 18.89 10.48
CA LEU A 216 11.54 18.43 9.75
C LEU A 216 11.38 16.92 9.89
N TYR A 217 10.27 16.47 10.47
CA TYR A 217 9.89 15.07 10.54
C TYR A 217 9.02 14.70 9.35
N MET A 218 9.41 13.65 8.63
CA MET A 218 8.66 13.13 7.49
C MET A 218 7.93 11.85 7.91
N ASP A 219 6.60 11.86 7.89
CA ASP A 219 5.79 10.65 8.03
C ASP A 219 5.78 9.91 6.70
N THR A 220 6.09 8.62 6.69
CA THR A 220 6.04 7.81 5.47
C THR A 220 4.92 6.79 5.51
N ILE A 221 4.58 6.24 4.35
CA ILE A 221 3.66 5.11 4.25
C ILE A 221 4.12 3.95 5.14
N GLY A 222 3.15 3.26 5.74
CA GLY A 222 3.43 2.08 6.55
C GLY A 222 3.55 0.81 5.73
N PHE A 223 4.49 -0.05 6.09
CA PHE A 223 4.61 -1.38 5.49
C PHE A 223 3.57 -2.35 6.04
N ILE A 224 3.20 -3.33 5.23
CA ILE A 224 2.36 -4.48 5.57
C ILE A 224 3.09 -5.74 5.08
N GLN A 225 2.77 -6.91 5.66
CA GLN A 225 3.30 -8.17 5.16
C GLN A 225 2.77 -8.47 3.76
N ASP A 226 3.59 -9.10 2.93
CA ASP A 226 3.17 -9.68 1.64
C ASP A 226 2.43 -8.71 0.70
N VAL A 227 2.85 -7.43 0.68
CA VAL A 227 2.31 -6.49 -0.31
C VAL A 227 2.95 -6.78 -1.67
N PRO A 228 2.15 -6.96 -2.74
CA PRO A 228 2.66 -7.23 -4.08
C PRO A 228 3.61 -6.13 -4.58
N GLN A 229 4.76 -6.51 -5.15
CA GLN A 229 5.79 -5.55 -5.59
C GLN A 229 5.25 -4.46 -6.54
N THR A 230 4.38 -4.85 -7.48
CA THR A 230 3.74 -3.91 -8.43
C THR A 230 2.88 -2.85 -7.75
N LEU A 231 2.40 -3.13 -6.54
CA LEU A 231 1.57 -2.22 -5.76
C LEU A 231 2.43 -1.30 -4.88
N ILE A 232 3.65 -1.71 -4.50
CA ILE A 232 4.58 -0.88 -3.71
C ILE A 232 5.41 0.05 -4.61
N GLU A 233 5.72 -0.33 -5.85
CA GLU A 233 6.63 0.40 -6.74
C GLU A 233 6.33 1.92 -6.85
N PRO A 234 5.07 2.37 -7.05
CA PRO A 234 4.78 3.82 -7.09
C PRO A 234 5.09 4.55 -5.78
N PHE A 235 4.97 3.83 -4.65
CA PHE A 235 5.22 4.33 -3.30
C PHE A 235 6.69 4.22 -2.90
N LEU A 236 7.46 3.27 -3.45
CA LEU A 236 8.90 3.20 -3.24
C LEU A 236 9.58 4.50 -3.70
N VAL A 237 9.13 5.09 -4.79
CA VAL A 237 9.67 6.38 -5.26
C VAL A 237 9.43 7.49 -4.22
N THR A 238 8.26 7.50 -3.56
CA THR A 238 7.96 8.45 -2.48
C THR A 238 8.78 8.19 -1.22
N LEU A 239 9.07 6.91 -0.93
CA LEU A 239 9.91 6.49 0.18
C LEU A 239 11.37 6.83 -0.09
N GLU A 240 11.86 6.61 -1.30
CA GLU A 240 13.17 7.07 -1.76
C GLU A 240 13.27 8.58 -1.66
N ASP A 241 12.25 9.34 -2.05
CA ASP A 241 12.28 10.79 -1.86
C ASP A 241 12.38 11.20 -0.38
N ALA A 242 11.77 10.45 0.53
CA ALA A 242 11.95 10.63 1.98
C ALA A 242 13.35 10.17 2.45
N MET A 243 13.89 9.07 1.90
CA MET A 243 15.17 8.47 2.29
C MET A 243 16.40 9.16 1.69
N ILE A 244 16.33 9.73 0.49
CA ILE A 244 17.43 10.48 -0.14
C ILE A 244 17.75 11.72 0.71
N ALA A 245 16.90 12.12 1.66
CA ALA A 245 17.32 13.03 2.73
C ALA A 245 18.66 12.53 3.33
N VAL A 246 18.80 11.23 3.57
CA VAL A 246 19.96 10.55 4.18
C VAL A 246 21.11 10.28 3.21
N ARG A 247 20.85 10.09 1.90
CA ARG A 247 21.82 9.40 1.00
C ARG A 247 22.85 10.27 0.27
N TRP A 248 22.83 11.60 0.36
CA TRP A 248 23.72 12.47 -0.45
C TRP A 248 24.67 13.36 0.36
N SER A 249 25.30 12.80 1.38
CA SER A 249 26.43 13.44 2.07
C SER A 249 27.72 12.62 1.90
N TYR A 250 28.18 12.48 0.65
CA TYR A 250 29.56 12.06 0.38
C TYR A 250 30.49 13.23 0.04
N ASN A 251 29.97 14.46 0.00
CA ASN A 251 30.82 15.64 -0.07
C ASN A 251 29.98 16.85 0.37
N THR A 252 30.59 17.75 1.12
CA THR A 252 30.05 18.96 1.78
C THR A 252 29.45 18.76 3.18
N SER A 253 30.08 19.46 4.10
CA SER A 253 29.77 19.68 5.50
C SER A 253 28.34 20.20 5.70
N SER A 254 27.67 19.64 6.71
CA SER A 254 26.47 20.21 7.38
C SER A 254 25.10 19.96 6.72
N SER A 255 24.77 18.71 6.38
CA SER A 255 23.37 18.29 6.17
C SER A 255 23.13 16.93 6.80
N CYS A 256 22.82 16.89 8.10
CA CYS A 256 22.58 15.64 8.82
C CYS A 256 21.12 15.21 8.64
N CYS A 257 20.92 14.03 8.04
CA CYS A 257 19.61 13.43 7.85
C CYS A 257 19.60 12.04 8.47
N TYR A 258 18.56 11.75 9.26
CA TYR A 258 18.46 10.54 10.07
C TYR A 258 17.27 9.68 9.63
N LEU A 259 17.44 8.36 9.68
CA LEU A 259 16.38 7.38 9.40
C LEU A 259 15.96 6.70 10.70
N PHE A 260 14.67 6.76 11.02
CA PHE A 260 14.08 6.07 12.17
C PHE A 260 13.22 4.90 11.70
N PHE A 261 13.48 3.71 12.24
CA PHE A 261 12.70 2.51 11.93
C PHE A 261 11.85 2.06 13.12
N LEU A 262 10.53 1.97 12.93
CA LEU A 262 9.57 1.47 13.92
C LEU A 262 9.06 0.08 13.52
N SER A 263 9.26 -0.90 14.39
CA SER A 263 8.82 -2.30 14.20
C SER A 263 7.88 -2.76 15.31
N GLN A 264 6.80 -3.47 14.96
CA GLN A 264 5.89 -4.09 15.93
C GLN A 264 6.49 -5.33 16.62
N LYS A 265 7.46 -6.01 15.99
CA LYS A 265 8.04 -7.26 16.55
C LYS A 265 9.09 -7.03 17.63
N PHE A 266 9.57 -5.80 17.80
CA PHE A 266 10.52 -5.43 18.85
C PHE A 266 10.18 -4.03 19.35
N PRO A 267 9.69 -3.86 20.59
CA PRO A 267 9.42 -2.54 21.18
C PRO A 267 10.72 -1.85 21.63
N LYS A 268 11.78 -1.93 20.83
CA LYS A 268 13.06 -1.27 21.06
C LYS A 268 13.32 -0.29 19.93
N LEU A 269 13.30 0.99 20.27
CA LEU A 269 13.71 2.10 19.43
C LEU A 269 15.14 1.84 18.92
N ARG A 270 15.33 1.65 17.61
CA ARG A 270 16.66 1.57 17.00
C ARG A 270 16.90 2.87 16.24
N ILE A 271 17.65 3.76 16.88
CA ILE A 271 18.17 4.97 16.24
C ILE A 271 19.46 4.56 15.52
N LEU A 272 19.41 4.54 14.19
CA LEU A 272 20.62 4.33 13.39
C LEU A 272 21.29 5.69 13.21
N PHE A 273 22.37 5.92 13.95
CA PHE A 273 23.33 6.98 13.69
C PHE A 273 24.38 6.43 12.72
N PRO A 274 24.29 6.68 11.40
CA PRO A 274 25.37 6.30 10.51
C PRO A 274 26.65 7.03 10.97
N ARG A 275 27.73 6.27 11.15
CA ARG A 275 29.05 6.80 11.47
C ARG A 275 29.79 7.09 10.17
N MET A 276 30.55 8.19 10.18
CA MET A 276 31.37 8.72 9.08
C MET A 276 32.26 7.67 8.43
#